data_AF-A0A448WGN2-F1
#
_entry.id   AF-A0A448WGN2-F1
#
_cell.length_a   1.000
_cell.length_b   1.000
_cell.length_c   1.000
_cell.angle_alpha   90.00
_cell.angle_beta   90.00
_cell.angle_gamma   90.00
#
_symmetry.space_group_name_H-M   'P 1'
#
loop_
_entity.id
_entity.type
_entity.pdbx_description
1 polymer ?
#
loop_
_entity_poly.entity_id
_entity_poly.type
_entity_poly.pdbx_seq_one_letter_code
_entity_poly.pdbx_strand_id
1 'polypeptide(L)'
;MERAQRLSKASTRRDYFKILGLTRGANKKDVLKAYRKLAAEYHPDRFTSEAEKREAEKKFIDITAAKEVLTDQGTSKMANI
;
A
#
# COMPACT_ATOMS: atom_id res chain seq x y z
N MET A 1 -17.44 -22.63 -2.68
CA MET A 1 -16.79 -21.49 -2.00
C MET A 1 -15.29 -21.63 -2.22
N GLU A 2 -14.48 -20.66 -2.61
CA GLU A 2 -14.65 -19.30 -3.08
C GLU A 2 -13.32 -18.94 -3.75
N ARG A 3 -13.41 -18.43 -4.98
CA ARG A 3 -12.53 -17.51 -5.70
C ARG A 3 -11.04 -17.42 -5.30
N ALA A 4 -10.20 -17.77 -6.28
CA ALA A 4 -8.98 -17.06 -6.70
C ALA A 4 -7.93 -16.79 -5.60
N GLN A 5 -6.72 -17.34 -5.71
CA GLN A 5 -5.74 -16.80 -6.64
C GLN A 5 -4.57 -17.78 -6.85
N ARG A 6 -4.48 -18.32 -8.07
CA ARG A 6 -3.18 -18.60 -8.70
C ARG A 6 -2.63 -17.26 -9.19
N LEU A 7 -1.38 -16.94 -8.85
CA LEU A 7 -0.40 -16.10 -9.59
C LEU A 7 0.80 -15.85 -8.66
N SER A 8 1.80 -16.73 -8.72
CA SER A 8 3.00 -16.58 -9.57
C SER A 8 4.10 -15.71 -8.96
N LYS A 9 5.18 -16.40 -8.59
CA LYS A 9 6.59 -16.01 -8.65
C LYS A 9 6.88 -14.74 -9.48
N ALA A 10 7.54 -13.76 -8.83
CA ALA A 10 8.61 -12.89 -9.35
C ALA A 10 8.92 -11.83 -8.26
N SER A 11 10.03 -12.00 -7.55
CA SER A 11 11.23 -11.13 -7.65
C SER A 11 11.19 -9.86 -6.79
N THR A 12 11.88 -9.90 -5.65
CA THR A 12 12.87 -8.90 -5.15
C THR A 12 12.60 -7.38 -5.31
N ARG A 13 11.36 -6.95 -5.51
CA ARG A 13 10.93 -5.56 -5.39
C ARG A 13 9.97 -5.48 -4.22
N ARG A 14 10.20 -4.53 -3.33
CA ARG A 14 9.39 -4.29 -2.12
C ARG A 14 7.91 -4.46 -2.44
N ASP A 15 7.26 -5.39 -1.74
CA ASP A 15 5.85 -5.73 -1.96
C ASP A 15 4.95 -4.58 -1.46
N TYR A 16 4.80 -3.52 -2.26
CA TYR A 16 3.97 -2.35 -1.91
C TYR A 16 2.52 -2.73 -1.59
N PHE A 17 1.99 -3.78 -2.23
CA PHE A 17 0.69 -4.34 -1.87
C PHE A 17 0.66 -4.87 -0.44
N LYS A 18 1.70 -5.59 0.01
CA LYS A 18 1.79 -6.08 1.39
C LYS A 18 1.98 -4.95 2.40
N ILE A 19 2.74 -3.90 2.04
CA ILE A 19 2.91 -2.71 2.88
C ILE A 19 1.56 -2.05 3.17
N LEU A 20 0.68 -1.99 2.15
CA LEU A 20 -0.68 -1.49 2.31
C LEU A 20 -1.68 -2.51 2.88
N GLY A 21 -1.25 -3.75 3.17
CA GLY A 21 -2.13 -4.82 3.62
C GLY A 21 -3.15 -5.28 2.56
N LEU A 22 -2.81 -5.11 1.28
CA LEU A 22 -3.63 -5.43 0.13
C LEU A 22 -3.15 -6.70 -0.57
N THR A 23 -4.09 -7.38 -1.24
CA THR A 23 -3.78 -8.49 -2.12
C THR A 23 -3.20 -7.99 -3.44
N ARG A 24 -2.34 -8.81 -4.06
CA ARG A 24 -1.80 -8.53 -5.39
C ARG A 24 -2.94 -8.64 -6.41
N GLY A 25 -3.41 -7.49 -6.89
CA GLY A 25 -4.65 -7.38 -7.68
C GLY A 25 -5.65 -6.37 -7.12
N ALA A 26 -5.33 -5.73 -5.99
CA ALA A 26 -6.10 -4.61 -5.47
C ALA A 26 -6.13 -3.44 -6.46
N ASN A 27 -7.30 -2.80 -6.58
CA ASN A 27 -7.51 -1.71 -7.52
C ASN A 27 -6.98 -0.39 -6.94
N LYS A 28 -6.84 0.65 -7.78
CA LYS A 28 -6.46 2.00 -7.31
C LYS A 28 -7.35 2.51 -6.17
N LYS A 29 -8.65 2.18 -6.21
CA LYS A 29 -9.61 2.52 -5.14
C LYS A 29 -9.25 1.85 -3.81
N ASP A 30 -8.82 0.59 -3.86
CA ASP A 30 -8.42 -0.18 -2.68
C ASP A 30 -7.10 0.34 -2.11
N VAL A 31 -6.14 0.68 -2.98
CA VAL A 31 -4.88 1.35 -2.63
C VAL A 31 -5.16 2.66 -1.88
N LEU A 32 -6.03 3.52 -2.40
CA LEU A 32 -6.41 4.78 -1.76
C LEU A 32 -7.20 4.57 -0.45
N LYS A 33 -8.00 3.51 -0.35
CA LYS A 33 -8.74 3.17 0.87
C LYS A 33 -7.79 2.67 1.97
N ALA A 34 -6.86 1.78 1.63
CA ALA A 34 -5.84 1.28 2.54
C ALA A 34 -4.91 2.41 3.01
N TYR A 35 -4.44 3.25 2.08
CA TYR A 35 -3.64 4.44 2.41
C TYR A 35 -4.35 5.32 3.46
N ARG A 36 -5.63 5.66 3.25
CA ARG A 36 -6.38 6.50 4.21
C ARG A 36 -6.51 5.85 5.59
N LYS A 37 -6.74 4.54 5.64
CA LYS A 37 -6.81 3.79 6.90
C LYS A 37 -5.47 3.80 7.64
N LEU A 38 -4.39 3.47 6.94
CA LEU A 38 -3.05 3.39 7.52
C LEU A 38 -2.50 4.77 7.87
N ALA A 39 -2.81 5.81 7.09
CA ALA A 39 -2.44 7.19 7.40
C ALA A 39 -3.09 7.68 8.69
N ALA A 40 -4.36 7.31 8.92
CA ALA A 40 -5.03 7.59 10.18
C ALA A 40 -4.42 6.79 11.33
N GLU A 41 -4.01 5.53 11.10
CA GLU A 41 -3.44 4.64 12.12
C GLU A 41 -2.02 5.06 12.54
N TYR A 42 -1.19 5.45 11.57
CA TYR A 42 0.19 5.89 11.76
C TYR A 42 0.36 7.41 11.85
N HIS A 43 -0.72 8.15 12.15
CA HIS A 43 -0.62 9.59 12.34
C HIS A 43 0.14 9.92 13.65
N PRO A 44 1.15 10.82 13.64
CA PRO A 44 1.96 11.14 14.83
C PRO A 44 1.15 11.69 16.01
N ASP A 45 -0.03 12.24 15.76
CA ASP A 45 -0.99 12.69 16.79
C ASP A 45 -1.54 11.56 17.66
N ARG A 46 -1.53 10.31 17.15
CA ARG A 46 -1.98 9.14 17.91
C ARG A 46 -0.92 8.58 18.84
N PHE A 47 0.34 8.97 18.68
CA PHE A 47 1.46 8.44 19.44
C PHE A 47 1.97 9.50 20.40
N THR A 48 2.06 9.14 21.68
CA THR A 48 2.61 10.01 22.72
C THR A 48 4.13 9.85 22.84
N SER A 49 4.65 8.65 22.58
CA SER A 49 6.08 8.35 22.70
C SER A 49 6.85 8.71 21.43
N GLU A 50 8.05 9.28 21.60
CA GLU A 50 8.88 9.68 20.47
C GLU A 50 9.42 8.50 19.64
N ALA A 51 9.63 7.35 20.28
CA ALA A 51 9.98 6.11 19.61
C ALA A 51 8.87 5.65 18.63
N GLU A 52 7.62 5.70 19.08
CA GLU A 52 6.46 5.32 18.28
C GLU A 52 6.23 6.31 17.12
N LYS A 53 6.41 7.62 17.35
CA LYS A 53 6.35 8.63 16.29
C LYS A 53 7.36 8.35 15.17
N ARG A 54 8.61 8.04 15.52
CA ARG A 54 9.65 7.70 14.52
C ARG A 54 9.32 6.42 13.77
N GLU A 55 8.74 5.43 14.43
CA GLU A 55 8.35 4.18 13.78
C GLU A 55 7.14 4.37 12.85
N ALA A 56 6.17 5.18 13.30
CA ALA A 56 5.02 5.58 12.51
C ALA A 56 5.43 6.38 11.27
N GLU A 57 6.38 7.30 11.41
CA GLU A 57 6.95 8.08 10.30
C GLU A 57 7.60 7.16 9.25
N LYS A 58 8.44 6.20 9.67
CA LYS A 58 9.03 5.21 8.77
C LYS A 58 7.98 4.41 8.01
N LYS A 59 6.96 3.90 8.72
CA LYS A 59 5.85 3.17 8.11
C LYS A 59 5.05 4.07 7.16
N PHE A 60 4.84 5.33 7.52
CA PHE A 60 4.12 6.31 6.72
C PHE A 60 4.85 6.62 5.39
N ILE A 61 6.18 6.71 5.43
CA ILE A 61 7.01 6.84 4.22
C ILE A 61 6.81 5.63 3.31
N ASP A 62 6.88 4.41 3.85
CA ASP A 62 6.66 3.18 3.08
C ASP A 62 5.24 3.10 2.49
N ILE A 63 4.21 3.47 3.26
CA ILE A 63 2.81 3.53 2.85
C ILE A 63 2.60 4.55 1.72
N THR A 64 3.24 5.72 1.82
CA THR A 64 3.14 6.79 0.82
C THR A 64 3.82 6.36 -0.47
N ALA A 65 5.04 5.84 -0.39
CA ALA A 65 5.76 5.29 -1.54
C ALA A 65 4.97 4.15 -2.20
N ALA A 66 4.38 3.24 -1.41
CA ALA A 66 3.52 2.18 -1.91
C ALA A 66 2.31 2.73 -2.67
N LYS A 67 1.60 3.69 -2.10
CA LYS A 67 0.46 4.32 -2.75
C LYS A 67 0.88 5.01 -4.05
N GLU A 68 1.92 5.83 -4.05
CA GLU A 68 2.42 6.50 -5.24
C GLU A 68 2.76 5.49 -6.34
N VAL A 69 3.63 4.53 -6.04
CA VAL A 69 4.05 3.49 -7.00
C VAL A 69 2.86 2.71 -7.56
N LEU A 70 1.92 2.29 -6.72
CA LEU A 70 0.76 1.51 -7.16
C LEU A 70 -0.26 2.36 -7.93
N THR A 71 -0.39 3.65 -7.61
CA THR A 71 -1.26 4.57 -8.36
C THR A 71 -0.65 5.02 -9.68
N ASP A 72 0.67 5.15 -9.74
CA ASP A 72 1.47 5.60 -10.88
C ASP A 72 1.68 4.46 -11.90
N GLN A 73 2.21 3.31 -11.46
CA GLN A 73 2.38 2.12 -12.32
C GLN A 73 1.05 1.56 -12.82
N GLY A 74 -0.05 1.83 -12.11
CA GLY A 74 -1.40 1.42 -12.49
C GLY A 74 -2.02 2.23 -13.65
N THR A 75 -1.27 3.10 -14.33
CA THR A 75 -1.81 3.93 -15.44
C THR A 75 -1.21 3.61 -16.81
N SER A 76 -0.13 2.83 -16.89
CA SER A 76 0.47 2.46 -18.18
C SER A 76 0.07 1.03 -18.58
N LYS A 77 -1.21 0.88 -18.98
CA LYS A 77 -1.79 -0.14 -19.89
C LYS A 77 -3.25 -0.41 -19.55
N MET A 78 -4.11 0.58 -19.78
CA MET A 78 -5.53 0.33 -20.10
C MET A 78 -6.05 1.43 -21.03
N ALA A 79 -5.25 1.79 -22.03
CA ALA A 79 -5.80 2.36 -23.26
C ALA A 79 -6.41 1.19 -24.04
N ASN A 80 -7.70 0.96 -23.83
CA ASN A 80 -8.52 0.20 -24.76
C ASN A 80 -8.83 1.17 -25.91
N ILE A 81 -7.99 1.16 -26.94
CA ILE A 81 -8.28 1.72 -28.27
C ILE A 81 -8.49 0.53 -29.20
#